data_AF-A0A1Q7QU89-F1
#
_entry.id   AF-A0A1Q7QU89-F1
#
_cell.length_a   1.000
_cell.length_b   1.000
_cell.length_c   1.000
_cell.angle_alpha   90.00
_cell.angle_beta   90.00
_cell.angle_gamma   90.00
#
_symmetry.space_group_name_H-M   'P 1'
#
loop_
_entity.id
_entity.type
_entity.pdbx_description
1 polymer ?
#
loop_
_entity_poly.entity_id
_entity_poly.type
_entity_poly.pdbx_seq_one_letter_code
_entity_poly.pdbx_strand_id
1 'polypeptide(L)' 'MRGPGDSSEVELAYLHRGAPENQVRIRVSTISHLGKGSFTLSDGETQIPFHRVLYVNHLSSNTILWEKRTPPHASDPDR' A
#
# COMPACT_ATOMS: atom_id res chain seq x y z
N MET A 1 16.12 15.19 -1.51
CA MET A 1 15.64 13.98 -0.79
C MET A 1 15.97 12.77 -1.66
N ARG A 2 17.00 11.98 -1.33
CA ARG A 2 17.19 10.67 -1.98
C ARG A 2 16.28 9.68 -1.24
N GLY A 3 15.22 9.24 -1.89
CA GLY A 3 14.36 8.16 -1.38
C GLY A 3 15.15 6.85 -1.32
N PRO A 4 14.74 5.90 -0.45
CA PRO A 4 15.40 4.62 -0.32
C PRO A 4 15.08 3.76 -1.56
N GLY A 5 16.10 3.30 -2.27
CA GLY A 5 15.95 2.31 -3.34
C GLY A 5 15.22 2.79 -4.59
N ASP A 6 15.31 1.99 -5.65
CA ASP A 6 14.48 2.19 -6.84
C ASP A 6 13.02 1.88 -6.49
N SER A 7 12.12 2.84 -6.73
CA SER A 7 10.67 2.69 -6.53
C SER A 7 10.06 1.52 -7.32
N SER A 8 10.75 1.02 -8.35
CA SER A 8 10.37 -0.17 -9.11
C SER A 8 10.58 -1.48 -8.32
N GLU A 9 11.44 -1.46 -7.31
CA GLU A 9 11.74 -2.58 -6.40
C GLU A 9 10.88 -2.54 -5.13
N VAL A 10 10.03 -1.53 -4.97
CA VAL A 10 9.14 -1.39 -3.81
C VAL A 10 7.72 -1.69 -4.25
N GLU A 11 7.05 -2.54 -3.49
CA GLU A 11 5.65 -2.86 -3.67
C GLU A 11 4.82 -2.34 -2.49
N LEU A 12 3.60 -1.94 -2.81
CA LEU A 12 2.60 -1.46 -1.88
C LEU A 12 1.32 -2.28 -2.06
N ALA A 13 0.75 -2.73 -0.95
CA ALA A 13 -0.56 -3.37 -0.94
C ALA A 13 -1.60 -2.44 -0.31
N TYR A 14 -2.80 -2.39 -0.90
CA TYR A 14 -3.93 -1.63 -0.36
C TYR A 14 -5.25 -2.40 -0.46
N LEU A 15 -6.16 -2.09 0.45
CA LEU A 15 -7.50 -2.67 0.50
C LEU A 15 -8.35 -2.19 -0.69
N HIS A 16 -8.91 -3.12 -1.47
CA HIS A 16 -9.83 -2.86 -2.57
C HIS A 16 -11.00 -3.84 -2.55
N ARG A 17 -12.22 -3.30 -2.36
CA ARG A 17 -13.44 -4.12 -2.36
C ARG A 17 -13.64 -4.76 -3.72
N GLY A 18 -13.83 -6.07 -3.76
CA GLY A 18 -14.04 -6.82 -4.99
C GLY A 18 -12.76 -7.29 -5.68
N ALA A 19 -11.58 -6.92 -5.17
CA ALA A 19 -10.34 -7.59 -5.55
C ALA A 19 -10.22 -8.94 -4.83
N PRO A 20 -9.46 -9.92 -5.38
CA PRO A 20 -9.10 -11.13 -4.65
C PRO A 20 -8.52 -10.77 -3.27
N GLU A 21 -8.97 -11.48 -2.23
CA GLU A 21 -8.58 -11.24 -0.83
C GLU A 21 -8.89 -9.81 -0.32
N ASN A 22 -9.70 -9.05 -1.06
CA ASN A 22 -9.97 -7.63 -0.88
C ASN A 22 -8.72 -6.74 -0.97
N GLN A 23 -7.67 -7.15 -1.70
CA GLN A 23 -6.40 -6.41 -1.75
C GLN A 23 -5.88 -6.28 -3.18
N VAL A 24 -5.14 -5.19 -3.43
CA VAL A 24 -4.39 -4.97 -4.68
C VAL A 24 -2.95 -4.64 -4.33
N ARG A 25 -2.01 -5.26 -5.07
CA ARG A 25 -0.57 -5.02 -4.97
C ARG A 25 -0.11 -4.24 -6.19
N ILE A 26 0.66 -3.17 -5.97
CA ILE A 26 1.21 -2.33 -7.03
C ILE A 26 2.69 -2.05 -6.76
N ARG A 27 3.47 -1.80 -7.82
CA ARG A 27 4.79 -1.19 -7.66
C ARG A 27 4.61 0.28 -7.28
N VAL A 28 5.41 0.79 -6.36
CA VAL A 28 5.36 2.20 -5.96
C VAL A 28 5.67 3.13 -7.13
N SER A 29 6.44 2.66 -8.12
CA SER A 29 6.69 3.39 -9.37
C SER A 29 5.45 3.69 -10.22
N THR A 30 4.29 3.05 -9.96
CA THR A 30 3.02 3.39 -10.62
C THR A 30 2.28 4.55 -9.96
N ILE A 31 2.82 5.11 -8.88
CA ILE A 31 2.27 6.30 -8.24
C ILE A 31 2.78 7.54 -8.98
N SER A 32 1.86 8.30 -9.56
CA SER A 32 2.17 9.52 -10.33
C SER A 32 2.18 10.78 -9.46
N HIS A 33 1.34 10.81 -8.42
CA HIS A 33 1.18 11.98 -7.57
C HIS A 33 0.88 11.61 -6.12
N LEU A 34 1.49 12.35 -5.19
CA LEU A 34 1.20 12.28 -3.76
C LEU A 34 0.39 13.51 -3.36
N GLY A 35 -0.87 13.28 -2.97
CA GLY A 35 -1.78 14.33 -2.51
C GLY A 35 -1.92 14.36 -0.99
N LYS A 36 -2.80 15.24 -0.50
CA LYS A 36 -3.14 15.29 0.93
C LYS A 36 -4.03 14.11 1.30
N GLY A 37 -3.46 13.10 1.96
CA GLY A 37 -4.20 11.95 2.48
C GLY A 37 -4.40 10.81 1.49
N SER A 38 -3.85 10.91 0.28
CA SER A 38 -3.99 9.93 -0.79
C SER A 38 -2.83 9.99 -1.77
N PHE A 39 -2.74 8.99 -2.64
CA PHE A 39 -1.90 8.99 -3.81
C PHE A 39 -2.72 8.67 -5.06
N THR A 40 -2.24 9.09 -6.23
CA THR A 40 -2.88 8.84 -7.53
C THR A 40 -1.97 7.96 -8.37
N LEU A 41 -2.55 7.00 -9.10
CA LEU A 41 -1.81 6.12 -10.00
C LEU A 41 -1.50 6.80 -11.34
N SER A 42 -0.66 6.16 -12.17
CA SER A 42 -0.27 6.66 -13.48
C SER A 42 -1.41 6.82 -14.49
N ASP A 43 -2.58 6.24 -14.23
CA ASP A 43 -3.79 6.47 -15.03
C ASP A 43 -4.39 7.88 -14.81
N GLY A 44 -3.95 8.61 -13.78
CA GLY A 44 -4.43 9.95 -13.45
C GLY A 44 -5.83 10.00 -12.81
N GLU A 45 -6.53 8.88 -12.76
CA GLU A 45 -7.92 8.78 -12.28
C GLU A 45 -8.01 8.02 -10.96
N THR A 46 -7.21 6.96 -10.79
CA THR A 46 -7.29 6.10 -9.63
C THR A 46 -6.60 6.75 -8.44
N GLN A 47 -7.41 7.33 -7.55
CA GLN A 47 -6.96 7.90 -6.29
C GLN A 47 -7.17 6.93 -5.13
N ILE A 48 -6.09 6.61 -4.41
CA ILE A 48 -6.10 5.68 -3.28
C ILE A 48 -5.77 6.44 -1.97
N PRO A 49 -6.72 6.50 -1.02
CA PRO A 49 -6.47 7.04 0.32
C PRO A 49 -5.42 6.25 1.12
N PHE A 50 -4.57 6.94 1.89
CA PHE A 50 -3.51 6.28 2.68
C PHE A 50 -4.03 5.29 3.72
N HIS A 51 -5.22 5.53 4.29
CA HIS A 51 -5.80 4.63 5.29
C HIS A 51 -6.14 3.23 4.74
N ARG A 52 -6.14 3.06 3.41
CA ARG A 52 -6.35 1.77 2.74
C ARG A 52 -5.05 1.00 2.55
N VAL A 53 -3.89 1.63 2.71
CA VAL A 53 -2.59 0.95 2.59
C VAL A 53 -2.45 -0.06 3.73
N LEU A 54 -2.02 -1.28 3.39
CA LEU A 54 -1.85 -2.39 4.31
C LEU A 54 -0.39 -2.60 4.66
N TYR A 55 0.48 -2.64 3.66
CA TYR A 55 1.93 -2.75 3.86
C TYR A 55 2.69 -2.22 2.65
N VAL A 56 3.99 -2.00 2.87
CA VAL A 56 4.99 -1.66 1.88
C VAL A 56 6.18 -2.59 2.09
N ASN A 57 6.65 -3.24 1.05
CA ASN A 57 7.76 -4.19 1.10
C ASN A 57 8.77 -3.98 -0.04
N HIS A 58 9.99 -4.45 0.18
CA HIS A 58 11.00 -4.56 -0.86
C HIS A 58 10.79 -5.89 -1.61
N LEU A 59 10.66 -5.85 -2.93
CA LEU A 59 10.35 -7.03 -3.76
C LEU A 59 11.46 -8.09 -3.71
N SER A 60 12.72 -7.67 -3.80
CA SER A 60 13.84 -8.61 -3.92
C SER A 60 14.17 -9.34 -2.60
N SER A 61 14.01 -8.68 -1.46
CA SER A 61 14.30 -9.25 -0.14
C SER A 61 13.05 -9.67 0.62
N ASN A 62 11.86 -9.40 0.07
CA ASN A 62 10.56 -9.56 0.73
C ASN A 62 10.50 -8.93 2.13
N THR A 63 11.31 -7.89 2.37
CA THR A 63 11.40 -7.21 3.66
C THR A 63 10.27 -6.20 3.79
N ILE A 64 9.48 -6.28 4.85
CA ILE A 64 8.46 -5.29 5.17
C ILE A 64 9.16 -3.99 5.59
N LEU A 65 8.92 -2.92 4.83
CA LEU A 65 9.43 -1.58 5.12
C LEU A 65 8.46 -0.82 6.02
N TRP A 66 7.17 -1.08 5.87
CA TRP A 66 6.11 -0.50 6.68
C TRP A 66 4.87 -1.40 6.63
N GLU A 67 4.15 -1.47 7.74
CA GLU A 67 2.87 -2.17 7.83
C GLU A 67 1.87 -1.37 8.66
N LYS A 68 0.60 -1.48 8.28
CA LYS A 68 -0.52 -0.87 9.00
C LYS A 68 -0.68 -1.61 10.32
N ARG A 69 -0.57 -0.88 11.42
CA ARG A 69 -0.83 -1.42 12.76
C ARG A 69 -2.31 -1.80 12.86
N THR A 70 -2.59 -3.07 13.15
CA THR A 70 -3.90 -3.51 13.62
C THR A 70 -3.95 -3.33 15.13
N PRO A 71 -5.01 -2.70 15.68
CA PRO A 71 -5.22 -2.69 17.11
C PRO A 71 -5.43 -4.14 17.59
N PRO A 72 -4.89 -4.53 18.76
CA PRO A 72 -4.98 -5.90 19.26
C PRO A 72 -6.41 -6.41 19.47
N HIS A 73 -7.42 -5.54 19.45
CA HIS A 73 -8.84 -5.90 19.68
C HIS A 73 -9.61 -6.29 18.41
N ALA A 74 -9.03 -6.17 17.22
CA ALA A 74 -9.71 -6.52 15.95
C ALA A 74 -9.64 -8.02 15.61
N SER A 75 -9.06 -8.85 16.47
CA SER A 75 -8.77 -10.26 16.22
C SER A 75 -9.56 -11.24 17.10
N ASP A 76 -10.51 -10.76 17.92
CA ASP A 76 -11.41 -11.62 18.69
C ASP A 76 -12.73 -11.80 17.92
N PRO A 77 -12.98 -12.97 17.32
CA PRO A 77 -14.22 -13.25 16.60
C PRO A 77 -15.41 -13.61 17.51
N ASP A 78 -15.24 -13.59 18.85
CA ASP A 78 -16.18 -14.21 19.81
C ASP A 78 -16.74 -13.23 20.87
N ARG A 79 -17.04 -11.98 20.48
CA ARG A 79 -17.80 -11.03 21.32
C ARG A 79 -18.93 -10.33 20.59
#